data_AF-A0A1H9Z1P3-F1
#
_entry.id   AF-A0A1H9Z1P3-F1
#
_cell.length_a   1.000
_cell.length_b   1.000
_cell.length_c   1.000
_cell.angle_alpha   90.00
_cell.angle_beta   90.00
_cell.angle_gamma   90.00
#
_symmetry.space_group_name_H-M   'P 1'
#
loop_
_entity.id
_entity.type
_entity.pdbx_description
1 polymer ?
#
loop_
_entity_poly.entity_id
_entity_poly.type
_entity_poly.pdbx_seq_one_letter_code
_entity_poly.pdbx_strand_id
1 'polypeptide(L)'
;MAARDANLTTLMELAAEGHSTALLIEGYAADDRNLPGNVVVAQSPQLLYSVPKADVEHQEEAGHGRVRLRIRPGAQAFRIEPFLVGDSYPPSTDPHSPFGVGMEYVVPPPSADFARAPGRGDDRTDTVELAAAATLESVGAHWTDSCAGGDRYANNCAHFLSDAFISAGFSDLAAPNPHIEARCGTSAKRPIRARNMWKWFQSKAVRTSRTLQEGTGWWAVFQLDETVYWGGHVAVWDSDGGVVYGTGWYPEWNQHLYQW
;
A
#
# COMPACT_ATOMS: atom_id res chain seq x y z
N MET A 1 9.34 7.10 -33.01
CA MET A 1 9.44 5.63 -33.16
C MET A 1 8.81 5.04 -31.91
N ALA A 2 7.57 4.55 -32.01
CA ALA A 2 6.77 4.16 -30.86
C ALA A 2 7.40 2.95 -30.16
N ALA A 3 7.72 3.09 -28.87
CA ALA A 3 8.06 1.95 -28.03
C ALA A 3 6.83 1.03 -27.99
N ARG A 4 6.97 -0.20 -28.51
CA ARG A 4 5.91 -1.20 -28.42
C ARG A 4 5.64 -1.46 -26.94
N ASP A 5 4.39 -1.27 -26.52
CA ASP A 5 3.85 -1.79 -25.27
C ASP A 5 3.92 -3.32 -25.31
N ALA A 6 5.09 -3.86 -24.97
CA ALA A 6 5.29 -5.29 -24.85
C ALA A 6 4.85 -5.70 -23.44
N ASN A 7 3.63 -6.23 -23.33
CA ASN A 7 3.15 -6.89 -22.13
C ASN A 7 4.16 -8.01 -21.76
N LEU A 8 4.48 -8.17 -20.48
CA LEU A 8 5.42 -9.18 -20.00
C LEU A 8 4.95 -10.59 -20.35
N THR A 9 3.64 -10.83 -20.37
CA THR A 9 3.03 -12.06 -20.90
C THR A 9 3.44 -12.28 -22.35
N THR A 10 3.42 -11.26 -23.19
CA THR A 10 3.85 -11.33 -24.59
C THR A 10 5.35 -11.52 -24.73
N LEU A 11 6.18 -10.92 -23.87
CA LEU A 11 7.63 -11.15 -23.85
C LEU A 11 7.98 -12.58 -23.37
N MET A 12 7.18 -13.14 -22.46
CA MET A 12 7.33 -14.50 -21.94
C MET A 12 6.77 -15.57 -22.87
N GLU A 13 5.65 -15.29 -23.56
CA GLU A 13 5.10 -16.14 -24.63
C GLU A 13 6.07 -16.23 -25.81
N LEU A 14 6.67 -15.11 -26.23
CA LEU A 14 7.73 -15.09 -27.24
C LEU A 14 8.98 -15.88 -26.82
N ALA A 15 9.28 -15.95 -25.51
CA ALA A 15 10.38 -16.76 -24.99
C ALA A 15 10.00 -18.26 -24.87
N ALA A 16 8.71 -18.57 -24.63
CA ALA A 16 8.18 -19.92 -24.52
C ALA A 16 7.96 -20.61 -25.88
N GLU A 17 7.72 -19.85 -26.96
CA GLU A 17 7.53 -20.34 -28.33
C GLU A 17 8.83 -20.85 -29.03
N GLY A 18 9.89 -21.14 -28.29
CA GLY A 18 11.12 -21.77 -28.81
C GLY A 18 12.28 -20.81 -29.07
N HIS A 19 12.15 -19.54 -28.70
CA HIS A 19 13.26 -18.59 -28.63
C HIS A 19 13.73 -18.43 -27.19
N SER A 20 14.40 -19.47 -26.67
CA SER A 20 15.05 -19.50 -25.35
C SER A 20 16.16 -18.45 -25.26
N THR A 21 15.76 -17.19 -25.13
CA THR A 21 16.65 -16.06 -24.87
C THR A 21 16.24 -15.52 -23.52
N ALA A 22 17.18 -15.62 -22.57
CA ALA A 22 17.01 -15.07 -21.24
C ALA A 22 16.56 -13.59 -21.34
N LEU A 23 15.59 -13.21 -20.53
CA LEU A 23 15.08 -11.85 -20.52
C LEU A 23 16.12 -10.93 -19.87
N LEU A 24 16.48 -9.85 -20.56
CA LEU A 24 17.38 -8.83 -20.02
C LEU A 24 16.55 -7.66 -19.50
N ILE A 25 16.56 -7.47 -18.19
CA ILE A 25 15.92 -6.33 -17.53
C ILE A 25 17.04 -5.42 -17.01
N GLU A 26 17.08 -4.18 -17.48
CA GLU A 26 18.02 -3.19 -16.98
C GLU A 26 17.30 -2.10 -16.21
N GLY A 27 17.76 -1.84 -14.99
CA GLY A 27 17.18 -0.83 -14.13
C GLY A 27 17.94 -0.71 -12.83
N TYR A 28 17.38 0.02 -11.89
CA TYR A 28 17.92 0.04 -10.55
C TYR A 28 17.33 -1.11 -9.76
N ALA A 29 18.20 -1.98 -9.23
CA ALA A 29 17.76 -3.10 -8.41
C ALA A 29 17.84 -2.78 -6.93
N ALA A 30 16.88 -3.31 -6.19
CA ALA A 30 16.93 -3.44 -4.75
C ALA A 30 16.24 -4.74 -4.35
N ASP A 31 16.48 -5.19 -3.12
CA ASP A 31 15.72 -6.30 -2.56
C ASP A 31 14.24 -5.93 -2.51
N ASP A 32 13.38 -6.82 -3.01
CA ASP A 32 11.95 -6.66 -2.91
C ASP A 32 11.53 -6.82 -1.44
N ARG A 33 11.06 -5.73 -0.85
CA ARG A 33 10.61 -5.69 0.56
C ARG A 33 9.16 -6.14 0.76
N ASN A 34 8.41 -6.40 -0.31
CA ASN A 34 7.07 -6.96 -0.27
C ASN A 34 7.03 -8.44 -0.66
N LEU A 35 8.06 -8.94 -1.35
CA LEU A 35 8.21 -10.34 -1.73
C LEU A 35 9.62 -10.82 -1.38
N PRO A 36 9.86 -11.29 -0.14
CA PRO A 36 11.17 -11.77 0.30
C PRO A 36 11.71 -12.87 -0.62
N GLY A 37 12.98 -12.76 -0.98
CA GLY A 37 13.60 -13.64 -1.96
C GLY A 37 13.47 -13.16 -3.41
N ASN A 38 12.78 -12.05 -3.66
CA ASN A 38 12.76 -11.38 -4.95
C ASN A 38 13.73 -10.17 -4.98
N VAL A 39 14.10 -9.79 -6.19
CA VAL A 39 14.74 -8.53 -6.54
C VAL A 39 13.73 -7.70 -7.31
N VAL A 40 13.52 -6.46 -6.88
CA VAL A 40 12.79 -5.49 -7.67
C VAL A 40 13.75 -4.73 -8.56
N VAL A 41 13.42 -4.60 -9.84
CA VAL A 41 14.14 -3.80 -10.83
C VAL A 41 13.23 -2.68 -11.33
N ALA A 42 13.60 -1.44 -11.02
CA ALA A 42 12.97 -0.25 -11.59
C ALA A 42 13.61 0.09 -12.92
N GLN A 43 12.94 -0.29 -14.01
CA GLN A 43 13.39 0.06 -15.35
C GLN A 43 13.11 1.54 -15.66
N SER A 44 11.97 2.05 -15.18
CA SER A 44 11.57 3.44 -15.34
C SER A 44 10.72 3.90 -14.13
N PRO A 45 10.41 5.21 -14.03
CA PRO A 45 9.47 5.75 -13.07
C PRO A 45 8.11 5.04 -12.99
N GLN A 46 7.69 4.39 -14.08
CA GLN A 46 6.37 3.80 -14.26
C GLN A 46 6.43 2.28 -14.42
N LEU A 47 7.62 1.69 -14.35
CA LEU A 47 7.81 0.26 -14.62
C LEU A 47 8.77 -0.37 -13.61
N LEU A 48 8.20 -1.21 -12.72
CA LEU A 48 8.93 -2.10 -11.83
C LEU A 48 8.66 -3.55 -12.22
N TYR A 49 9.70 -4.35 -12.09
CA TYR A 49 9.62 -5.80 -12.09
C TYR A 49 9.97 -6.30 -10.70
N SER A 50 9.22 -7.25 -10.15
CA SER A 50 9.68 -8.10 -9.06
C SER A 50 9.97 -9.48 -9.60
N VAL A 51 11.21 -9.96 -9.42
CA VAL A 51 11.68 -11.24 -9.96
C VAL A 51 12.29 -12.08 -8.84
N PRO A 52 11.94 -13.37 -8.70
CA PRO A 52 12.62 -14.27 -7.77
C PRO A 52 14.13 -14.27 -8.02
N LYS A 53 14.93 -14.06 -6.95
CA LYS A 53 16.40 -14.09 -7.06
C LYS A 53 16.91 -15.43 -7.58
N ALA A 54 16.19 -16.52 -7.30
CA ALA A 54 16.50 -17.87 -7.77
C ALA A 54 16.40 -18.02 -9.30
N ASP A 55 15.66 -17.11 -9.96
CA ASP A 55 15.48 -17.07 -11.41
C ASP A 55 16.42 -16.07 -12.10
N VAL A 56 17.22 -15.32 -11.35
CA VAL A 56 18.28 -14.46 -11.90
C VAL A 56 19.51 -15.30 -12.22
N GLU A 57 19.79 -15.53 -13.50
CA GLU A 57 20.96 -16.28 -13.96
C GLU A 57 22.26 -15.48 -13.81
N HIS A 58 22.16 -14.18 -14.09
CA HIS A 58 23.31 -13.28 -14.06
C HIS A 58 22.88 -11.86 -13.71
N GLN A 59 23.72 -11.17 -12.95
CA GLN A 59 23.56 -9.76 -12.61
C GLN A 59 24.87 -9.04 -12.93
N GLU A 60 24.80 -8.06 -13.82
CA GLU A 60 25.94 -7.20 -14.15
C GLU A 60 25.65 -5.75 -13.76
N GLU A 61 26.69 -5.01 -13.36
CA GLU A 61 26.58 -3.58 -13.09
C GLU A 61 26.61 -2.82 -14.43
N ALA A 62 25.54 -2.08 -14.73
CA ALA A 62 25.37 -1.34 -15.98
C ALA A 62 25.83 0.13 -15.87
N GLY A 63 26.46 0.50 -14.75
CA GLY A 63 26.90 1.86 -14.44
C GLY A 63 25.81 2.73 -13.82
N HIS A 64 26.22 3.82 -13.17
CA HIS A 64 25.32 4.77 -12.48
C HIS A 64 24.37 4.12 -11.45
N GLY A 65 24.79 3.01 -10.82
CA GLY A 65 23.96 2.27 -9.85
C GLY A 65 22.85 1.42 -10.49
N ARG A 66 22.84 1.29 -11.82
CA ARG A 66 21.94 0.38 -12.54
C ARG A 66 22.55 -1.01 -12.61
N VAL A 67 21.68 -2.01 -12.65
CA VAL A 67 22.05 -3.40 -12.92
C VAL A 67 21.30 -3.87 -14.16
N ARG A 68 21.92 -4.81 -14.88
CA ARG A 68 21.25 -5.60 -15.90
C ARG A 68 21.12 -7.02 -15.37
N LEU A 69 19.88 -7.48 -15.23
CA LEU A 69 19.56 -8.83 -14.81
C LEU A 69 19.23 -9.68 -16.03
N ARG A 70 19.86 -10.85 -16.10
CA ARG A 70 19.52 -11.91 -17.04
C ARG A 70 18.62 -12.91 -16.30
N ILE A 71 17.37 -13.01 -16.73
CA ILE A 71 16.36 -13.85 -16.08
C ILE A 71 16.17 -15.15 -16.86
N ARG A 72 16.13 -16.27 -16.12
CA ARG A 72 15.93 -17.62 -16.67
C ARG A 72 14.63 -17.68 -17.48
N PRO A 73 14.63 -18.33 -18.65
CA PRO A 73 13.40 -18.62 -19.38
C PRO A 73 12.36 -19.35 -18.52
N GLY A 74 11.11 -18.89 -18.53
CA GLY A 74 10.02 -19.48 -17.74
C GLY A 74 9.90 -18.99 -16.28
N ALA A 75 10.78 -18.07 -15.84
CA ALA A 75 10.66 -17.42 -14.54
C ALA A 75 9.33 -16.65 -14.40
N GLN A 76 8.77 -16.63 -13.19
CA GLN A 76 7.60 -15.80 -12.91
C GLN A 76 8.06 -14.43 -12.40
N ALA A 77 7.76 -13.37 -13.15
CA ALA A 77 8.03 -11.99 -12.72
C ALA A 77 6.73 -11.20 -12.65
N PHE A 78 6.59 -10.39 -11.60
CA PHE A 78 5.44 -9.51 -11.42
C PHE A 78 5.77 -8.14 -12.00
N ARG A 79 4.99 -7.70 -12.99
CA ARG A 79 5.03 -6.33 -13.51
C ARG A 79 4.11 -5.46 -12.66
N ILE A 80 4.62 -4.34 -12.17
CA ILE A 80 3.84 -3.33 -11.45
C ILE A 80 3.74 -2.10 -12.37
N GLU A 81 2.56 -1.86 -12.95
CA GLU A 81 2.24 -0.74 -13.84
C GLU A 81 1.53 0.43 -13.12
N PRO A 82 1.43 1.59 -13.78
CA PRO A 82 2.33 2.73 -13.59
C PRO A 82 2.24 3.33 -12.17
N PHE A 83 3.41 3.57 -11.59
CA PHE A 83 3.59 4.39 -10.39
C PHE A 83 4.19 5.75 -10.79
N LEU A 84 3.89 6.82 -10.07
CA LEU A 84 4.49 8.14 -10.30
C LEU A 84 5.72 8.26 -9.41
N VAL A 85 6.88 7.87 -9.93
CA VAL A 85 8.18 8.20 -9.35
C VAL A 85 8.50 9.64 -9.71
N GLY A 86 8.50 10.52 -8.72
CA GLY A 86 9.18 11.82 -8.85
C GLY A 86 10.68 11.60 -9.09
N ASP A 87 11.35 12.57 -9.73
CA ASP A 87 12.68 12.49 -10.36
C ASP A 87 13.89 12.09 -9.46
N SER A 88 13.72 11.54 -8.27
CA SER A 88 14.79 11.23 -7.31
C SER A 88 15.14 9.73 -7.26
N TYR A 89 15.88 9.26 -8.26
CA TYR A 89 16.58 7.96 -8.27
C TYR A 89 18.09 8.21 -7.99
N PRO A 90 18.83 7.43 -7.15
CA PRO A 90 18.79 5.99 -6.83
C PRO A 90 17.85 5.50 -5.69
N PRO A 91 17.65 4.16 -5.50
CA PRO A 91 16.83 3.66 -4.39
C PRO A 91 17.54 3.97 -3.07
N SER A 92 16.88 4.80 -2.27
CA SER A 92 17.39 5.24 -0.98
C SER A 92 16.78 4.38 0.14
N THR A 93 17.49 4.25 1.26
CA THR A 93 16.90 3.74 2.51
C THR A 93 15.83 4.67 3.06
N ASP A 94 15.74 5.89 2.50
CA ASP A 94 14.68 6.84 2.75
C ASP A 94 13.31 6.23 2.37
N PRO A 95 12.38 6.12 3.34
CA PRO A 95 11.01 5.69 3.05
C PRO A 95 10.27 6.64 2.08
N HIS A 96 10.75 7.87 1.90
CA HIS A 96 10.23 8.83 0.91
C HIS A 96 10.85 8.69 -0.47
N SER A 97 11.79 7.75 -0.65
CA SER A 97 12.32 7.48 -1.98
C SER A 97 11.20 7.00 -2.91
N PRO A 98 11.28 7.31 -4.22
CA PRO A 98 10.28 6.84 -5.15
C PRO A 98 10.14 5.31 -5.19
N PHE A 99 11.23 4.60 -4.84
CA PHE A 99 11.21 3.16 -4.62
C PHE A 99 10.34 2.78 -3.43
N GLY A 100 10.58 3.36 -2.24
CA GLY A 100 9.74 3.15 -1.06
C GLY A 100 8.28 3.43 -1.40
N VAL A 101 7.99 4.62 -1.90
CA VAL A 101 6.67 5.02 -2.40
C VAL A 101 6.02 3.98 -3.32
N GLY A 102 6.77 3.41 -4.27
CA GLY A 102 6.29 2.36 -5.18
C GLY A 102 5.81 1.10 -4.45
N MET A 103 6.55 0.69 -3.41
CA MET A 103 6.25 -0.52 -2.63
C MET A 103 4.97 -0.40 -1.80
N GLU A 104 4.54 0.81 -1.44
CA GLU A 104 3.28 1.05 -0.74
C GLU A 104 2.02 0.74 -1.58
N TYR A 105 2.14 0.70 -2.91
CA TYR A 105 1.02 0.43 -3.81
C TYR A 105 0.75 -1.07 -4.05
N VAL A 106 1.69 -1.94 -3.66
CA VAL A 106 1.52 -3.39 -3.78
C VAL A 106 0.47 -3.87 -2.80
N VAL A 107 -0.37 -4.82 -3.20
CA VAL A 107 -1.38 -5.42 -2.30
C VAL A 107 -0.65 -6.14 -1.16
N PRO A 108 -1.04 -5.95 0.12
CA PRO A 108 -0.52 -6.77 1.19
C PRO A 108 -0.84 -8.26 0.95
N PRO A 109 -0.12 -9.20 1.58
CA PRO A 109 -0.50 -10.61 1.53
C PRO A 109 -1.94 -10.81 2.03
N PRO A 110 -2.58 -11.94 1.70
CA PRO A 110 -3.91 -12.26 2.22
C PRO A 110 -3.95 -12.14 3.75
N SER A 111 -4.95 -11.46 4.28
CA SER A 111 -5.14 -11.33 5.73
C SER A 111 -5.68 -12.64 6.32
N ALA A 112 -5.51 -12.81 7.63
CA ALA A 112 -6.21 -13.88 8.36
C ALA A 112 -7.74 -13.67 8.26
N ASP A 113 -8.52 -14.74 8.41
CA ASP A 113 -9.97 -14.62 8.52
C ASP A 113 -10.31 -13.92 9.85
N PHE A 114 -10.95 -12.75 9.78
CA PHE A 114 -11.41 -12.00 10.95
C PHE A 114 -12.87 -11.58 10.77
N ALA A 115 -13.55 -11.32 11.89
CA ALA A 115 -14.89 -10.74 11.89
C ALA A 115 -14.82 -9.30 11.37
N ARG A 116 -14.95 -9.14 10.04
CA ARG A 116 -15.02 -7.84 9.39
C ARG A 116 -16.30 -7.13 9.80
N ALA A 117 -16.20 -5.85 10.12
CA ALA A 117 -17.38 -5.02 10.31
C ALA A 117 -18.30 -5.14 9.08
N PRO A 118 -19.63 -5.29 9.26
CA PRO A 118 -20.55 -5.23 8.15
C PRO A 118 -20.40 -3.88 7.46
N GLY A 119 -20.16 -3.87 6.14
CA GLY A 119 -20.13 -2.63 5.40
C GLY A 119 -21.48 -1.93 5.54
N ARG A 120 -21.48 -0.62 5.80
CA ARG A 120 -22.72 0.16 5.75
C ARG A 120 -23.29 0.02 4.34
N GLY A 121 -24.52 -0.51 4.22
CA GLY A 121 -25.21 -0.56 2.93
C GLY A 121 -25.27 0.83 2.30
N ASP A 122 -25.31 0.91 0.97
CA ASP A 122 -25.16 2.12 0.14
C ASP A 122 -26.20 3.25 0.38
N ASP A 123 -26.97 3.21 1.46
CA ASP A 123 -27.93 4.25 1.84
C ASP A 123 -27.21 5.43 2.52
N ARG A 124 -26.42 6.16 1.71
CA ARG A 124 -25.90 7.49 2.06
C ARG A 124 -27.05 8.49 1.96
N THR A 125 -27.85 8.60 3.02
CA THR A 125 -28.64 9.80 3.25
C THR A 125 -27.70 10.88 3.81
N ASP A 126 -27.44 11.91 3.01
CA ASP A 126 -26.75 13.13 3.41
C ASP A 126 -27.62 13.92 4.41
N THR A 127 -27.86 13.36 5.59
CA THR A 127 -28.30 14.15 6.73
C THR A 127 -27.06 14.82 7.29
N VAL A 128 -27.04 16.15 7.19
CA VAL A 128 -26.10 17.03 7.91
C VAL A 128 -26.39 16.87 9.40
N GLU A 129 -25.88 15.78 9.97
CA GLU A 129 -25.87 15.53 11.39
C GLU A 129 -24.90 16.55 12.00
N LEU A 130 -25.39 17.37 12.94
CA LEU A 130 -24.57 18.30 13.68
C LEU A 130 -23.35 17.53 14.21
N ALA A 131 -22.16 17.89 13.70
CA ALA A 131 -20.94 17.12 13.89
C ALA A 131 -20.72 16.78 15.37
N ALA A 132 -21.03 15.54 15.75
CA ALA A 132 -20.49 14.95 16.95
C ALA A 132 -18.97 15.10 16.89
N ALA A 133 -18.32 15.24 18.05
CA ALA A 133 -16.87 15.30 18.10
C ALA A 133 -16.26 14.14 17.30
N ALA A 134 -15.22 14.41 16.50
CA ALA A 134 -14.60 13.39 15.66
C ALA A 134 -13.99 12.28 16.54
N THR A 135 -14.64 11.11 16.59
CA THR A 135 -14.20 9.95 17.38
C THR A 135 -13.88 8.75 16.49
N LEU A 136 -13.05 7.83 16.98
CA LEU A 136 -12.76 6.58 16.29
C LEU A 136 -13.99 5.66 16.14
N GLU A 137 -14.92 5.71 17.10
CA GLU A 137 -16.22 5.03 17.00
C GLU A 137 -17.02 5.52 15.80
N SER A 138 -17.07 6.85 15.58
CA SER A 138 -17.72 7.44 14.41
C SER A 138 -17.04 6.97 13.11
N VAL A 139 -15.71 6.83 13.08
CA VAL A 139 -15.01 6.24 11.92
C VAL A 139 -15.51 4.84 11.62
N GLY A 140 -15.70 4.00 12.65
CA GLY A 140 -16.28 2.67 12.49
C GLY A 140 -17.69 2.71 11.90
N ALA A 141 -18.54 3.64 12.36
CA ALA A 141 -19.90 3.83 11.83
C ALA A 141 -19.94 4.34 10.37
N HIS A 142 -18.87 4.98 9.91
CA HIS A 142 -18.71 5.46 8.54
C HIS A 142 -17.88 4.53 7.64
N TRP A 143 -17.40 3.40 8.16
CA TRP A 143 -16.59 2.47 7.38
C TRP A 143 -17.39 1.82 6.24
N THR A 144 -16.81 1.86 5.03
CA THR A 144 -17.28 1.17 3.84
C THR A 144 -16.11 0.61 3.06
N ASP A 145 -16.34 -0.41 2.22
CA ASP A 145 -15.32 -0.99 1.34
C ASP A 145 -15.18 -0.23 0.01
N SER A 146 -15.24 1.10 0.11
CA SER A 146 -15.31 2.02 -1.03
C SER A 146 -14.85 3.42 -0.64
N CYS A 147 -14.54 4.23 -1.65
CA CYS A 147 -14.31 5.67 -1.51
C CYS A 147 -15.49 6.43 -2.11
N ALA A 148 -15.89 7.55 -1.50
CA ALA A 148 -16.88 8.48 -2.08
C ALA A 148 -16.55 8.96 -3.51
N GLY A 149 -15.27 9.01 -3.88
CA GLY A 149 -14.82 9.38 -5.23
C GLY A 149 -14.94 8.26 -6.27
N GLY A 150 -15.17 7.01 -5.85
CA GLY A 150 -15.26 5.84 -6.73
C GLY A 150 -13.93 5.23 -7.18
N ASP A 151 -12.80 5.88 -6.91
CA ASP A 151 -11.46 5.35 -7.20
C ASP A 151 -11.21 4.02 -6.48
N ARG A 152 -10.45 3.13 -7.13
CA ARG A 152 -9.94 1.89 -6.53
C ARG A 152 -8.51 1.63 -6.99
N TYR A 153 -7.69 1.19 -6.04
CA TYR A 153 -6.28 0.84 -6.26
C TYR A 153 -6.05 -0.63 -5.94
N ALA A 154 -4.83 -1.13 -6.18
CA ALA A 154 -4.46 -2.48 -5.78
C ALA A 154 -4.49 -2.61 -4.25
N ASN A 155 -3.89 -1.65 -3.53
CA ASN A 155 -3.98 -1.53 -2.07
C ASN A 155 -4.92 -0.38 -1.68
N ASN A 156 -6.05 -0.69 -1.03
CA ASN A 156 -7.05 0.31 -0.63
C ASN A 156 -7.16 0.54 0.89
N CYS A 157 -6.28 -0.06 1.72
CA CYS A 157 -6.45 0.00 3.18
C CYS A 157 -6.55 1.44 3.70
N ALA A 158 -5.58 2.29 3.35
CA ALA A 158 -5.60 3.70 3.69
C ALA A 158 -6.64 4.50 2.91
N HIS A 159 -6.91 4.09 1.67
CA HIS A 159 -7.84 4.79 0.80
C HIS A 159 -9.27 4.79 1.35
N PHE A 160 -9.81 3.61 1.63
CA PHE A 160 -11.17 3.48 2.16
C PHE A 160 -11.23 3.94 3.61
N LEU A 161 -10.19 3.68 4.41
CA LEU A 161 -10.19 4.10 5.81
C LEU A 161 -10.16 5.62 5.94
N SER A 162 -9.39 6.31 5.10
CA SER A 162 -9.38 7.77 5.12
C SER A 162 -10.70 8.40 4.66
N ASP A 163 -11.47 7.75 3.79
CA ASP A 163 -12.85 8.18 3.47
C ASP A 163 -13.76 8.09 4.70
N ALA A 164 -13.64 7.01 5.47
CA ALA A 164 -14.38 6.84 6.73
C ALA A 164 -13.96 7.90 7.76
N PHE A 165 -12.66 8.17 7.93
CA PHE A 165 -12.17 9.24 8.81
C PHE A 165 -12.72 10.61 8.40
N ILE A 166 -12.63 10.97 7.12
CA ILE A 166 -13.13 12.27 6.64
C ILE A 166 -14.64 12.38 6.84
N SER A 167 -15.38 11.31 6.59
CA SER A 167 -16.83 11.25 6.81
C SER A 167 -17.19 11.39 8.29
N ALA A 168 -16.37 10.87 9.19
CA ALA A 168 -16.50 10.99 10.64
C ALA A 168 -16.03 12.36 11.21
N GLY A 169 -15.75 13.35 10.35
CA GLY A 169 -15.42 14.71 10.77
C GLY A 169 -13.92 15.03 10.90
N PHE A 170 -13.02 14.09 10.57
CA PHE A 170 -11.57 14.35 10.50
C PHE A 170 -11.20 15.09 9.20
N SER A 171 -11.75 16.30 9.05
CA SER A 171 -11.66 17.11 7.84
C SER A 171 -10.24 17.59 7.50
N ASP A 172 -9.30 17.58 8.46
CA ASP A 172 -7.89 17.88 8.21
C ASP A 172 -7.21 16.83 7.32
N LEU A 173 -7.80 15.65 7.16
CA LEU A 173 -7.37 14.67 6.16
C LEU A 173 -7.84 15.04 4.74
N ALA A 174 -8.86 15.87 4.57
CA ALA A 174 -9.33 16.32 3.24
C ALA A 174 -8.55 17.53 2.71
N ALA A 175 -7.95 18.33 3.60
CA ALA A 175 -7.14 19.50 3.27
C ALA A 175 -5.64 19.16 3.12
N PRO A 176 -4.80 20.06 2.57
CA PRO A 176 -3.34 19.91 2.62
C PRO A 176 -2.86 19.61 4.05
N ASN A 177 -2.09 18.54 4.21
CA ASN A 177 -1.69 18.02 5.51
C ASN A 177 -0.22 17.56 5.44
N PRO A 178 0.65 17.97 6.37
CA PRO A 178 2.08 17.66 6.32
C PRO A 178 2.41 16.17 6.45
N HIS A 179 1.46 15.35 6.89
CA HIS A 179 1.61 13.90 7.00
C HIS A 179 1.07 13.14 5.78
N ILE A 180 0.35 13.83 4.87
CA ILE A 180 -0.32 13.23 3.72
C ILE A 180 0.28 13.74 2.42
N GLU A 181 1.17 12.94 1.83
CA GLU A 181 1.87 13.24 0.59
C GLU A 181 1.14 12.73 -0.67
N ALA A 182 0.25 11.74 -0.51
CA ALA A 182 -0.38 11.05 -1.63
C ALA A 182 -1.88 10.88 -1.43
N ARG A 183 -2.64 11.18 -2.49
CA ARG A 183 -4.10 11.24 -2.50
C ARG A 183 -4.67 10.63 -3.78
N CYS A 184 -5.93 10.20 -3.72
CA CYS A 184 -6.63 9.69 -4.89
C CYS A 184 -6.87 10.78 -5.95
N GLY A 185 -7.07 10.35 -7.19
CA GLY A 185 -7.12 11.22 -8.37
C GLY A 185 -8.40 12.05 -8.45
N THR A 186 -9.51 11.51 -7.94
CA THR A 186 -10.84 12.15 -7.94
C THR A 186 -10.91 13.44 -7.13
N SER A 187 -12.06 14.12 -7.22
CA SER A 187 -12.38 15.31 -6.41
C SER A 187 -12.43 15.02 -4.90
N ALA A 188 -12.58 13.75 -4.50
CA ALA A 188 -12.59 13.37 -3.08
C ALA A 188 -11.22 13.51 -2.39
N LYS A 189 -10.10 13.44 -3.15
CA LYS A 189 -8.74 13.70 -2.65
C LYS A 189 -8.38 12.98 -1.33
N ARG A 190 -8.78 11.72 -1.20
CA ARG A 190 -8.54 10.88 0.00
C ARG A 190 -7.09 10.40 0.09
N PRO A 191 -6.45 10.39 1.28
CA PRO A 191 -5.16 9.71 1.49
C PRO A 191 -5.16 8.27 0.96
N ILE A 192 -4.09 7.85 0.27
CA ILE A 192 -4.01 6.49 -0.32
C ILE A 192 -2.89 5.62 0.23
N ARG A 193 -2.13 6.12 1.21
CA ARG A 193 -0.90 5.50 1.71
C ARG A 193 -1.00 5.17 3.19
N ALA A 194 -0.73 3.91 3.55
CA ALA A 194 -0.80 3.44 4.94
C ALA A 194 0.23 4.14 5.82
N ARG A 195 1.46 4.38 5.32
CA ARG A 195 2.50 5.10 6.09
C ARG A 195 2.16 6.57 6.29
N ASN A 196 1.46 7.22 5.35
CA ASN A 196 0.94 8.57 5.53
C ASN A 196 -0.10 8.61 6.65
N MET A 197 -1.05 7.68 6.64
CA MET A 197 -2.05 7.55 7.72
C MET A 197 -1.39 7.22 9.06
N TRP A 198 -0.37 6.37 9.08
CA TRP A 198 0.39 6.06 10.29
C TRP A 198 1.05 7.30 10.91
N LYS A 199 1.74 8.11 10.10
CA LYS A 199 2.30 9.39 10.54
C LYS A 199 1.23 10.33 11.10
N TRP A 200 0.08 10.38 10.44
CA TRP A 200 -1.05 11.16 10.93
C TRP A 200 -1.61 10.63 12.25
N PHE A 201 -1.76 9.30 12.43
CA PHE A 201 -2.15 8.69 13.71
C PHE A 201 -1.17 9.08 14.83
N GLN A 202 0.14 9.01 14.56
CA GLN A 202 1.17 9.43 15.51
C GLN A 202 1.03 10.91 15.91
N SER A 203 0.64 11.78 14.97
CA SER A 203 0.44 13.21 15.24
C SER A 203 -0.81 13.51 16.09
N LYS A 204 -1.82 12.64 16.04
CA LYS A 204 -3.08 12.79 16.79
C LYS A 204 -3.03 12.14 18.17
N ALA A 205 -2.22 11.10 18.33
CA ALA A 205 -2.28 10.23 19.48
C ALA A 205 -1.98 10.94 20.81
N VAL A 206 -2.92 10.79 21.74
CA VAL A 206 -2.73 11.10 23.17
C VAL A 206 -2.31 9.83 23.93
N ARG A 207 -2.64 8.66 23.40
CA ARG A 207 -2.32 7.35 23.99
C ARG A 207 -1.81 6.40 22.90
N THR A 208 -0.84 5.56 23.25
CA THR A 208 -0.25 4.59 22.32
C THR A 208 -0.10 3.23 22.96
N SER A 209 -0.22 2.16 22.19
CA SER A 209 0.09 0.79 22.62
C SER A 209 0.81 0.00 21.51
N ARG A 210 1.52 -1.05 21.93
CA ARG A 210 2.09 -2.10 21.06
C ARG A 210 1.41 -3.46 21.24
N THR A 211 0.43 -3.53 22.13
CA THR A 211 -0.24 -4.76 22.53
C THR A 211 -1.74 -4.58 22.34
N LEU A 212 -2.37 -5.57 21.71
CA LEU A 212 -3.81 -5.68 21.61
C LEU A 212 -4.35 -6.02 22.99
N GLN A 213 -5.12 -5.12 23.59
CA GLN A 213 -5.78 -5.35 24.86
C GLN A 213 -7.28 -5.08 24.70
N GLU A 214 -8.10 -6.09 24.91
CA GLU A 214 -9.56 -5.98 24.89
C GLU A 214 -10.07 -5.07 26.01
N GLY A 215 -11.27 -4.50 25.83
CA GLY A 215 -11.90 -3.67 26.85
C GLY A 215 -11.24 -2.31 27.06
N THR A 216 -10.48 -1.82 26.06
CA THR A 216 -9.73 -0.56 26.14
C THR A 216 -10.27 0.52 25.21
N GLY A 217 -11.45 0.31 24.62
CA GLY A 217 -12.09 1.22 23.67
C GLY A 217 -11.57 1.09 22.24
N TRP A 218 -11.66 2.18 21.49
CA TRP A 218 -11.38 2.22 20.06
C TRP A 218 -9.94 2.63 19.76
N TRP A 219 -9.31 1.99 18.78
CA TRP A 219 -7.93 2.25 18.38
C TRP A 219 -7.80 2.46 16.88
N ALA A 220 -7.05 3.48 16.47
CA ALA A 220 -6.47 3.52 15.14
C ALA A 220 -5.21 2.64 15.14
N VAL A 221 -5.14 1.70 14.21
CA VAL A 221 -4.08 0.68 14.19
C VAL A 221 -3.29 0.80 12.89
N PHE A 222 -1.98 0.79 13.01
CA PHE A 222 -1.05 0.50 11.92
C PHE A 222 -0.36 -0.83 12.20
N GLN A 223 -0.36 -1.74 11.22
CA GLN A 223 0.24 -3.07 11.31
C GLN A 223 1.42 -3.16 10.36
N LEU A 224 2.55 -3.69 10.83
CA LEU A 224 3.75 -3.78 10.00
C LEU A 224 4.62 -5.00 10.34
N ASP A 225 4.96 -5.73 9.30
CA ASP A 225 6.10 -6.64 9.29
C ASP A 225 6.94 -6.31 8.06
N GLU A 226 8.02 -5.53 8.23
CA GLU A 226 8.88 -5.13 7.10
C GLU A 226 9.60 -6.31 6.46
N THR A 227 9.61 -7.48 7.09
CA THR A 227 10.15 -8.71 6.49
C THR A 227 9.15 -9.38 5.55
N VAL A 228 7.87 -8.99 5.58
CA VAL A 228 6.81 -9.57 4.75
C VAL A 228 6.22 -8.52 3.81
N TYR A 229 5.95 -7.31 4.31
CA TYR A 229 5.27 -6.26 3.59
C TYR A 229 5.69 -4.88 4.08
N TRP A 230 6.32 -4.12 3.19
CA TRP A 230 6.84 -2.80 3.51
C TRP A 230 5.75 -1.74 3.65
N GLY A 231 4.66 -1.82 2.89
CA GLY A 231 3.64 -0.77 2.89
C GLY A 231 2.92 -0.59 4.22
N GLY A 232 2.81 -1.68 5.00
CA GLY A 232 2.01 -1.75 6.21
C GLY A 232 0.49 -1.66 5.95
N HIS A 233 -0.30 -1.95 6.97
CA HIS A 233 -1.75 -1.94 6.90
C HIS A 233 -2.34 -0.97 7.92
N VAL A 234 -3.47 -0.35 7.61
CA VAL A 234 -4.22 0.50 8.55
C VAL A 234 -5.64 -0.01 8.73
N ALA A 235 -6.12 0.06 9.96
CA ALA A 235 -7.49 -0.28 10.35
C ALA A 235 -7.91 0.54 11.58
N VAL A 236 -9.20 0.49 11.90
CA VAL A 236 -9.71 0.86 13.23
C VAL A 236 -10.18 -0.41 13.94
N TRP A 237 -9.85 -0.54 15.23
CA TRP A 237 -10.20 -1.67 16.06
C TRP A 237 -11.05 -1.22 17.25
N ASP A 238 -12.27 -1.74 17.34
CA ASP A 238 -13.09 -1.69 18.53
C ASP A 238 -12.67 -2.84 19.45
N SER A 239 -11.90 -2.53 20.49
CA SER A 239 -11.40 -3.56 21.43
C SER A 239 -12.45 -4.03 22.43
N ASP A 240 -13.60 -3.34 22.54
CA ASP A 240 -14.70 -3.74 23.41
C ASP A 240 -15.60 -4.75 22.68
N GLY A 241 -15.87 -4.52 21.38
CA GLY A 241 -16.64 -5.41 20.52
C GLY A 241 -15.81 -6.49 19.80
N GLY A 242 -14.48 -6.37 19.78
CA GLY A 242 -13.61 -7.26 19.02
C GLY A 242 -13.75 -7.11 17.50
N VAL A 243 -14.20 -5.94 17.03
CA VAL A 243 -14.53 -5.69 15.62
C VAL A 243 -13.44 -4.86 14.95
N VAL A 244 -13.07 -5.23 13.73
CA VAL A 244 -12.08 -4.51 12.91
C VAL A 244 -12.75 -3.88 11.69
N TYR A 245 -12.44 -2.61 11.48
CA TYR A 245 -12.88 -1.77 10.38
C TYR A 245 -11.69 -1.49 9.47
N GLY A 246 -11.62 -2.21 8.36
CA GLY A 246 -10.49 -2.18 7.43
C GLY A 246 -10.68 -3.14 6.25
N THR A 247 -9.69 -3.14 5.35
CA THR A 247 -9.64 -4.09 4.22
C THR A 247 -8.90 -5.39 4.57
N GLY A 248 -8.34 -5.50 5.77
CA GLY A 248 -7.55 -6.64 6.23
C GLY A 248 -7.29 -6.57 7.74
N TRP A 249 -6.72 -7.64 8.29
CA TRP A 249 -6.21 -7.70 9.66
C TRP A 249 -5.04 -8.68 9.76
N TYR A 250 -3.93 -8.24 10.34
CA TYR A 250 -2.68 -9.00 10.40
C TYR A 250 -2.20 -9.10 11.85
N PRO A 251 -2.75 -10.02 12.67
CA PRO A 251 -2.46 -10.07 14.10
C PRO A 251 -1.01 -10.42 14.43
N GLU A 252 -0.34 -11.18 13.55
CA GLU A 252 1.06 -11.58 13.72
C GLU A 252 2.07 -10.47 13.38
N TRP A 253 1.62 -9.38 12.76
CA TRP A 253 2.48 -8.23 12.48
C TRP A 253 2.69 -7.38 13.73
N ASN A 254 3.70 -6.51 13.72
CA ASN A 254 3.84 -5.54 14.80
C ASN A 254 2.65 -4.60 14.81
N GLN A 255 2.01 -4.45 15.97
CA GLN A 255 0.84 -3.62 16.15
C GLN A 255 1.24 -2.25 16.67
N HIS A 256 0.78 -1.19 16.02
CA HIS A 256 0.99 0.19 16.41
C HIS A 256 -0.38 0.83 16.65
N LEU A 257 -0.79 0.90 17.91
CA LEU A 257 -2.12 1.38 18.29
C LEU A 257 -2.07 2.82 18.78
N TYR A 258 -3.06 3.61 18.37
CA TYR A 258 -3.18 5.04 18.64
C TYR A 258 -4.60 5.39 19.08
N GLN A 259 -4.70 6.21 20.13
CA GLN A 259 -5.94 6.71 20.71
C GLN A 259 -5.82 8.21 20.94
N TRP A 260 -6.94 8.93 20.79
CA TRP A 260 -7.06 10.36 21.09
C TRP A 260 -8.48 10.69 21.52
#